data_AF-A0A356UCI4-F1
#
_entry.id   AF-A0A356UCI4-F1
#
_cell.length_a   1.000
_cell.length_b   1.000
_cell.length_c   1.000
_cell.angle_alpha   90.00
_cell.angle_beta   90.00
_cell.angle_gamma   90.00
#
_symmetry.space_group_name_H-M   'P 1'
#
loop_
_entity.id
_entity.type
_entity.pdbx_description
1 polymer ?
#
loop_
_entity_poly.entity_id
_entity_poly.type
_entity_poly.pdbx_seq_one_letter_code
_entity_poly.pdbx_strand_id
1 'polypeptide(L)'
;MEKKQEELHILIITGLSGAGKTQVINCLEDMGYYCVDNLPPALLLKFVELSMQSEGRVDKVALVIDVRGGEFFSDLAQSLQELEGDRIPYEILFLEASDDVLIRRFKES
;
A
#
# COMPACT_ATOMS: atom_id res chain seq x y z
N MET A 1 -4.00 30.29 -14.65
CA MET A 1 -3.98 28.81 -14.66
C MET A 1 -3.72 28.38 -13.24
N GLU A 2 -4.77 28.10 -12.48
CA GLU A 2 -4.64 27.55 -11.12
C GLU A 2 -4.07 26.13 -11.26
N LYS A 3 -2.90 25.88 -10.68
CA LYS A 3 -2.40 24.51 -10.53
C LYS A 3 -3.41 23.78 -9.65
N LYS A 4 -4.15 22.83 -10.24
CA LYS A 4 -4.91 21.85 -9.48
C LYS A 4 -3.89 21.14 -8.59
N GLN A 5 -3.94 21.38 -7.29
CA GLN A 5 -3.09 20.67 -6.34
C GLN A 5 -3.49 19.21 -6.48
N GLU A 6 -2.64 18.39 -7.10
CA GLU A 6 -2.91 16.96 -7.26
C GLU A 6 -2.99 16.37 -5.85
N GLU A 7 -4.19 15.88 -5.53
CA GLU A 7 -4.50 15.30 -4.24
C GLU A 7 -3.73 13.98 -4.14
N LEU A 8 -3.01 13.79 -3.04
CA LEU A 8 -2.18 12.61 -2.81
C LEU A 8 -3.04 11.34 -2.94
N HIS A 9 -2.74 10.50 -3.93
CA HIS A 9 -3.38 9.20 -4.10
C HIS A 9 -2.60 8.14 -3.33
N ILE A 10 -3.24 7.54 -2.32
CA ILE A 10 -2.63 6.51 -1.46
C ILE A 10 -3.30 5.17 -1.77
N LEU A 11 -2.52 4.22 -2.27
CA LEU A 11 -2.97 2.87 -2.53
C LEU A 11 -2.25 1.90 -1.59
N ILE A 12 -3.00 1.28 -0.68
CA ILE A 12 -2.51 0.24 0.22
C ILE A 12 -2.75 -1.11 -0.44
N ILE A 13 -1.71 -1.92 -0.59
CA ILE A 13 -1.75 -3.21 -1.27
C ILE A 13 -1.49 -4.29 -0.26
N THR A 14 -2.33 -5.31 -0.25
CA THR A 14 -2.13 -6.49 0.61
C THR A 14 -2.67 -7.76 -0.04
N GLY A 15 -2.46 -8.89 0.60
CA GLY A 15 -2.79 -10.21 0.10
C GLY A 15 -1.74 -11.26 0.45
N LEU A 16 -2.05 -12.53 0.22
CA LEU A 16 -1.15 -13.64 0.58
C LEU A 16 0.16 -13.62 -0.24
N SER A 17 1.19 -14.29 0.27
CA SER A 17 2.42 -14.52 -0.49
C SER A 17 2.11 -15.31 -1.76
N GLY A 18 2.65 -14.88 -2.92
CA GLY A 18 2.31 -15.47 -4.21
C GLY A 18 1.02 -14.95 -4.86
N ALA A 19 0.27 -14.05 -4.21
CA ALA A 19 -0.95 -13.46 -4.80
C ALA A 19 -0.67 -12.49 -5.97
N GLY A 20 0.57 -12.03 -6.14
CA GLY A 20 0.99 -11.16 -7.25
C GLY A 20 1.34 -9.72 -6.86
N LYS A 21 1.52 -9.42 -5.56
CA LYS A 21 1.87 -8.08 -5.05
C LYS A 21 3.06 -7.43 -5.78
N THR A 22 4.13 -8.20 -6.02
CA THR A 22 5.32 -7.72 -6.74
C THR A 22 5.00 -7.29 -8.17
N GLN A 23 4.12 -8.03 -8.87
CA GLN A 23 3.72 -7.65 -10.24
C GLN A 23 2.87 -6.37 -10.24
N VAL A 24 2.01 -6.20 -9.24
CA VAL A 24 1.24 -4.96 -9.07
C VAL A 24 2.16 -3.78 -8.79
N ILE A 25 3.16 -3.92 -7.91
CA ILE A 25 4.17 -2.87 -7.68
C ILE A 25 4.83 -2.46 -8.99
N ASN A 26 5.36 -3.42 -9.76
CA ASN A 26 6.07 -3.11 -11.01
C ASN A 26 5.17 -2.31 -11.98
N CYS A 27 3.91 -2.72 -12.13
CA CYS A 27 2.96 -2.00 -12.97
C CYS A 27 2.67 -0.58 -12.43
N LEU A 28 2.58 -0.41 -11.11
CA LEU A 28 2.33 0.88 -10.49
C LEU A 28 3.54 1.83 -10.61
N GLU A 29 4.76 1.32 -10.48
CA GLU A 29 5.98 2.07 -10.75
C GLU A 29 5.99 2.62 -12.19
N ASP A 30 5.62 1.78 -13.17
CA ASP A 30 5.47 2.20 -14.57
C ASP A 30 4.36 3.26 -14.76
N MET A 31 3.35 3.27 -13.88
CA MET A 31 2.27 4.27 -13.85
C MET A 31 2.62 5.53 -13.03
N GLY A 32 3.86 5.61 -12.52
CA GLY A 32 4.39 6.76 -11.78
C GLY A 32 4.07 6.78 -10.29
N TYR A 33 3.68 5.64 -9.70
CA TYR A 33 3.55 5.54 -8.24
C TYR A 33 4.90 5.44 -7.57
N TYR A 34 5.06 6.14 -6.45
CA TYR A 34 6.13 5.86 -5.49
C TYR A 34 5.77 4.59 -4.71
N CYS A 35 6.44 3.49 -5.04
CA CYS A 35 6.14 2.19 -4.46
C CYS A 35 7.05 1.86 -3.28
N VAL A 36 6.47 1.35 -2.19
CA VAL A 36 7.19 0.82 -1.03
C VAL A 36 6.72 -0.61 -0.79
N ASP A 37 7.66 -1.55 -0.90
CA ASP A 37 7.39 -2.96 -0.58
C ASP A 37 7.66 -3.28 0.89
N ASN A 38 6.91 -4.22 1.44
CA ASN A 38 7.08 -4.78 2.78
C ASN A 38 7.11 -3.71 3.89
N LEU A 39 6.23 -2.70 3.82
CA LEU A 39 6.10 -1.65 4.82
C LEU A 39 5.46 -2.22 6.11
N PRO A 40 6.11 -2.11 7.27
CA PRO A 40 5.48 -2.44 8.55
C PRO A 40 4.24 -1.56 8.78
N PRO A 41 3.10 -2.11 9.23
CA PRO A 41 1.88 -1.35 9.50
C PRO A 41 2.09 -0.13 10.40
N ALA A 42 2.92 -0.27 11.44
CA ALA A 42 3.26 0.80 12.37
C ALA A 42 3.99 2.01 11.73
N LEU A 43 4.47 1.89 10.49
CA LEU A 43 5.11 2.98 9.74
C LEU A 43 4.18 3.64 8.71
N LEU A 44 2.96 3.13 8.52
CA LEU A 44 2.01 3.63 7.53
C LEU A 44 1.76 5.13 7.69
N LEU A 45 1.34 5.55 8.89
CA LEU A 45 1.01 6.94 9.18
C LEU A 45 2.17 7.89 8.92
N LYS A 46 3.36 7.57 9.46
CA LYS A 46 4.56 8.38 9.27
C LYS A 46 4.92 8.51 7.79
N PHE A 47 4.76 7.45 7.02
CA PHE A 47 5.03 7.50 5.59
C PHE A 47 4.06 8.41 4.85
N VAL A 48 2.77 8.33 5.19
CA VAL A 48 1.73 9.20 4.62
C VAL A 48 1.98 10.66 4.99
N GLU A 49 2.28 10.96 6.26
CA GLU A 49 2.63 12.31 6.72
C GLU A 49 3.81 12.91 5.92
N LEU A 50 4.88 12.13 5.73
CA LEU A 50 6.04 12.57 4.94
C LEU A 50 5.66 12.80 3.47
N SER A 51 4.79 11.96 2.91
CA SER A 51 4.31 12.11 1.53
C SER A 51 3.49 13.38 1.35
N MET A 52 2.63 13.73 2.31
CA MET A 52 1.88 14.98 2.32
C MET A 52 2.78 16.22 2.44
N GLN A 53 3.89 16.11 3.19
CA GLN A 53 4.88 17.17 3.35
C GLN A 53 5.81 17.34 2.12
N SER A 54 5.71 16.47 1.12
CA SER A 54 6.59 16.49 -0.06
C SER A 54 6.34 17.64 -1.05
N GLU A 55 5.40 18.54 -0.75
CA GLU A 55 5.01 19.69 -1.59
C GLU A 55 4.63 19.29 -3.04
N GLY A 56 4.00 18.12 -3.20
CA GLY A 56 3.56 17.63 -4.52
C GLY A 56 4.68 16.99 -5.35
N ARG A 57 5.84 16.68 -4.76
CA ARG A 57 6.86 15.82 -5.41
C ARG A 57 6.43 14.36 -5.47
N VAL A 58 5.55 13.96 -4.56
CA VAL A 58 4.93 12.63 -4.50
C VAL A 58 3.42 12.85 -4.43
N ASP A 59 2.74 12.53 -5.53
CA ASP A 59 1.29 12.66 -5.69
C ASP A 59 0.59 11.29 -5.79
N LYS A 60 1.37 10.21 -6.03
CA LYS A 60 0.89 8.82 -6.07
C LYS A 60 1.79 7.91 -5.27
N VAL A 61 1.22 7.17 -4.32
CA VAL A 61 1.94 6.29 -3.40
C VAL A 61 1.29 4.91 -3.39
N ALA A 62 2.10 3.87 -3.52
CA ALA A 62 1.67 2.48 -3.37
C ALA A 62 2.42 1.81 -2.23
N LEU A 63 1.71 1.35 -1.21
CA LEU A 63 2.28 0.77 0.01
C LEU A 63 1.88 -0.69 0.12
N VAL A 64 2.83 -1.61 -0.06
CA VAL A 64 2.57 -3.02 0.24
C VAL A 64 2.73 -3.27 1.73
N ILE A 65 1.66 -3.71 2.36
CA ILE A 65 1.62 -4.07 3.78
C ILE A 65 1.28 -5.55 3.88
N ASP A 66 2.23 -6.34 4.40
CA ASP A 66 2.03 -7.77 4.65
C ASP A 66 1.41 -7.98 6.04
N VAL A 67 0.11 -8.25 6.07
CA VAL A 67 -0.60 -8.61 7.30
C VAL A 67 -0.40 -10.10 7.58
N ARG A 68 0.73 -10.41 8.20
CA ARG A 68 0.92 -11.71 8.87
C ARG A 68 0.18 -11.64 10.19
N GLY A 69 -0.70 -12.60 10.50
CA GLY A 69 -1.61 -12.51 11.65
C GLY A 69 -0.94 -12.18 13.00
N GLY A 70 -1.73 -11.73 13.97
CA GLY A 70 -1.26 -11.28 15.28
C GLY A 70 -1.24 -9.75 15.39
N GLU A 71 -0.17 -9.19 15.96
CA GLU A 71 -0.03 -7.75 16.25
C GLU A 71 -0.04 -6.87 14.99
N PHE A 72 0.46 -7.36 13.85
CA PHE A 72 0.47 -6.60 12.60
C PHE A 72 -0.93 -6.24 12.09
N PHE A 73 -1.94 -7.06 12.38
CA PHE A 73 -3.32 -6.77 11.99
C PHE A 73 -3.93 -5.65 12.84
N SER A 74 -3.68 -5.67 14.15
CA SER A 74 -4.13 -4.59 15.04
C SER A 74 -3.46 -3.27 14.72
N ASP A 75 -2.16 -3.29 14.42
CA ASP A 75 -1.41 -2.08 14.07
C ASP A 75 -1.89 -1.47 12.76
N LEU A 76 -2.22 -2.31 11.76
CA LEU A 76 -2.81 -1.83 10.51
C LEU A 76 -4.18 -1.23 10.75
N ALA A 77 -5.05 -1.92 11.50
CA ALA A 77 -6.39 -1.43 11.80
C ALA A 77 -6.35 -0.07 12.53
N GLN A 78 -5.46 0.08 13.51
CA GLN A 78 -5.25 1.35 14.20
C GLN A 78 -4.77 2.44 13.22
N SER A 79 -3.79 2.13 12.39
CA SER A 79 -3.26 3.09 11.42
C SER A 79 -4.33 3.56 10.42
N LEU A 80 -5.20 2.66 9.95
CA LEU A 80 -6.31 3.01 9.07
C LEU A 80 -7.36 3.89 9.78
N GLN A 81 -7.65 3.62 11.06
CA GLN A 81 -8.54 4.47 11.86
C GLN A 81 -8.00 5.89 12.04
N GLU A 82 -6.69 6.03 12.24
CA GLU A 82 -6.04 7.35 12.34
C GLU A 82 -6.11 8.10 10.99
N LEU A 83 -5.86 7.43 9.86
CA LEU A 83 -6.05 8.03 8.53
C LEU A 83 -7.50 8.50 8.28
N GLU A 84 -8.50 7.70 8.69
CA GLU A 84 -9.91 8.08 8.62
C GLU A 84 -10.22 9.29 9.51
N GLY A 85 -9.69 9.32 10.73
CA GLY A 85 -9.83 10.42 11.68
C GLY A 85 -9.29 11.74 11.13
N ASP A 86 -8.15 11.68 10.43
CA ASP A 86 -7.50 12.82 9.78
C ASP A 86 -8.09 13.16 8.40
N ARG A 87 -9.11 12.41 7.96
CA ARG A 87 -9.79 12.56 6.65
C ARG A 87 -8.84 12.44 5.47
N ILE A 88 -7.82 11.60 5.60
CA ILE A 88 -6.88 11.32 4.52
C ILE A 88 -7.49 10.21 3.65
N PRO A 89 -7.78 10.48 2.36
CA PRO A 89 -8.34 9.47 1.48
C PRO A 89 -7.29 8.40 1.16
N TYR A 90 -7.72 7.13 1.16
CA TYR A 90 -6.89 6.00 0.76
C TYR A 90 -7.74 4.93 0.07
N GLU A 91 -7.11 4.10 -0.73
CA GLU A 91 -7.70 2.91 -1.35
C GLU A 91 -6.98 1.65 -0.88
N ILE A 92 -7.70 0.53 -0.79
CA ILE A 92 -7.11 -0.78 -0.48
C ILE A 92 -7.28 -1.71 -1.67
N LEU A 93 -6.18 -2.25 -2.17
CA LEU A 93 -6.14 -3.34 -3.14
C LEU A 93 -5.78 -4.65 -2.45
N PHE A 94 -6.75 -5.55 -2.34
CA PHE A 94 -6.55 -6.90 -1.82
C PHE A 94 -6.36 -7.89 -2.98
N LEU A 95 -5.21 -8.56 -3.02
CA LEU A 95 -4.90 -9.58 -4.02
C LEU A 95 -5.13 -10.99 -3.46
N GLU A 96 -5.86 -11.79 -4.22
CA GLU A 96 -6.19 -13.17 -3.88
C GLU A 96 -5.89 -14.12 -5.05
N ALA A 97 -5.57 -15.37 -4.72
CA ALA A 97 -5.54 -16.48 -5.65
C ALA A 97 -5.95 -17.76 -4.90
N SER A 98 -6.37 -18.79 -5.63
CA SER A 98 -6.70 -20.07 -5.00
C SER A 98 -5.48 -20.73 -4.36
N ASP A 99 -5.69 -21.51 -3.30
CA ASP A 99 -4.63 -22.22 -2.56
C ASP A 99 -3.71 -23.02 -3.49
N ASP A 100 -4.29 -23.77 -4.45
CA ASP A 100 -3.52 -24.55 -5.42
C ASP A 100 -2.57 -23.68 -6.26
N VAL A 101 -3.01 -22.47 -6.62
CA VAL A 101 -2.21 -21.50 -7.38
C VAL A 101 -1.11 -20.91 -6.49
N LEU A 102 -1.42 -20.55 -5.24
CA LEU A 102 -0.43 -20.03 -4.30
C LEU A 102 0.67 -21.05 -4.01
N ILE A 103 0.29 -22.31 -3.74
CA ILE A 103 1.22 -23.43 -3.52
C ILE A 103 2.11 -23.64 -4.74
N ARG A 104 1.53 -23.60 -5.95
CA ARG A 104 2.28 -23.78 -7.18
C ARG A 104 3.32 -22.66 -7.37
N ARG A 105 2.92 -21.40 -7.22
CA ARG A 105 3.82 -20.24 -7.35
C ARG A 105 4.96 -20.26 -6.33
N PHE A 106 4.67 -20.70 -5.11
CA PHE A 106 5.69 -20.86 -4.07
C PHE A 106 6.75 -21.91 -4.45
N LYS A 107 6.37 -22.98 -5.13
CA LYS A 107 7.30 -24.04 -5.59
C LYS A 107 8.12 -23.65 -6.83
N GLU A 108 7.70 -22.62 -7.56
CA GLU A 108 8.38 -22.11 -8.76
C GLU A 108 9.44 -21.04 -8.41
N SER A 109 9.50 -20.58 -7.14
CA SER A 109 10.47 -19.61 -6.60
C SER A 109 11.59 -20.30 -5.83
#